data_AF-A0A7Y5DKH0-F1
#
_entry.id   AF-A0A7Y5DKH0-F1
#
_cell.length_a   1.000
_cell.length_b   1.000
_cell.length_c   1.000
_cell.angle_alpha   90.00
_cell.angle_beta   90.00
_cell.angle_gamma   90.00
#
_symmetry.space_group_name_H-M   'P 1'
#
loop_
_entity.id
_entity.type
_entity.pdbx_description
1 polymer ?
#
loop_
_entity_poly.entity_id
_entity_poly.type
_entity_poly.pdbx_seq_one_letter_code
_entity_poly.pdbx_strand_id
1 'polypeptide(L)'
;MSSKYKNFAAGICLLTLSGAVYASEAPPSFELPTVASSYTGNSKSYLLASNEAGIATKQTAAPLDKPSEFQPRFFTMSKAHQYLGLGTLALMGLTVITNPGEGCEQNCGVQPPRKTSGTAHTRFARAAATFAAATVTSGLIAHWDDFHVEDGFSDPDNLHALLGATGAALMLYAVNKSAKSSTQTSHAGMAELGGVAMAVAIKLTW
;
A
#
# COMPACT_ATOMS: atom_id res chain seq x y z
N MET A 1 13.73 -22.64 -14.53
CA MET A 1 14.64 -21.71 -13.82
C MET A 1 14.44 -21.85 -12.32
N SER A 2 15.55 -21.77 -11.57
CA SER A 2 15.78 -22.36 -10.25
C SER A 2 14.96 -21.73 -9.11
N SER A 3 14.52 -22.54 -8.14
CA SER A 3 13.70 -22.21 -6.95
C SER A 3 14.31 -21.14 -6.02
N LYS A 4 15.53 -20.66 -6.31
CA LYS A 4 16.27 -19.67 -5.54
C LYS A 4 15.69 -18.25 -5.62
N TYR A 5 14.93 -17.92 -6.68
CA TYR A 5 14.34 -16.58 -6.84
C TYR A 5 13.05 -16.37 -6.02
N LYS A 6 12.31 -17.46 -5.74
CA LYS A 6 11.10 -17.40 -4.89
C LYS A 6 11.44 -17.00 -3.45
N ASN A 7 12.63 -17.37 -2.97
CA ASN A 7 13.08 -17.08 -1.61
C ASN A 7 13.56 -15.63 -1.42
N PHE A 8 13.90 -14.92 -2.51
CA PHE A 8 14.39 -13.54 -2.43
C PHE A 8 13.23 -12.54 -2.24
N ALA A 9 12.09 -12.77 -2.87
CA ALA A 9 10.88 -11.96 -2.68
C ALA A 9 10.30 -12.13 -1.27
N ALA A 10 10.31 -13.36 -0.74
CA ALA A 10 9.88 -13.64 0.64
C ALA A 10 10.83 -13.03 1.71
N GLY A 11 12.12 -12.85 1.38
CA GLY A 11 13.12 -12.32 2.30
C GLY A 11 12.96 -10.83 2.62
N ILE A 12 12.35 -10.05 1.71
CA ILE A 12 12.08 -8.61 1.93
C ILE A 12 10.83 -8.41 2.79
N CYS A 13 9.89 -9.36 2.80
CA CYS A 13 8.68 -9.33 3.63
C CYS A 13 8.92 -9.60 5.13
N LEU A 14 10.03 -10.25 5.50
CA LEU A 14 10.27 -10.72 6.87
C LEU A 14 11.03 -9.73 7.78
N LEU A 15 11.53 -8.61 7.24
CA LEU A 15 12.33 -7.65 8.00
C LEU A 15 11.53 -6.49 8.62
N THR A 16 10.21 -6.43 8.41
CA THR A 16 9.36 -5.35 8.94
C THR A 16 8.43 -5.77 10.09
N LEU A 17 8.42 -7.05 10.50
CA LEU A 17 7.52 -7.55 11.55
C LEU A 17 8.13 -7.72 12.95
N SER A 18 9.43 -7.49 13.14
CA SER A 18 10.05 -7.64 14.47
C SER A 18 9.93 -6.36 15.29
N GLY A 19 8.76 -6.09 15.88
CA GLY A 19 8.62 -4.97 16.80
C GLY A 19 7.21 -4.63 17.30
N ALA A 20 6.48 -5.57 17.90
CA ALA A 20 5.51 -5.31 18.99
C ALA A 20 4.90 -6.62 19.50
N VAL A 21 5.54 -7.23 20.51
CA VAL A 21 4.93 -8.25 21.37
C VAL A 21 4.79 -7.65 22.76
N TYR A 22 3.52 -7.49 23.20
CA TYR A 22 2.95 -7.64 24.55
C TYR A 22 1.43 -7.42 24.35
N ALA A 23 0.64 -8.46 24.07
CA ALA A 23 -0.01 -9.39 25.01
C ALA A 23 -1.10 -8.75 25.90
N SER A 24 -2.36 -9.07 25.61
CA SER A 24 -3.41 -9.31 26.61
C SER A 24 -4.34 -10.40 26.05
N GLU A 25 -4.37 -11.53 26.74
CA GLU A 25 -5.12 -12.75 26.43
C GLU A 25 -6.58 -12.62 26.86
N ALA A 26 -7.50 -12.85 25.93
CA ALA A 26 -8.81 -13.44 26.21
C ALA A 26 -9.31 -14.15 24.94
N PRO A 27 -9.70 -15.43 25.00
CA PRO A 27 -10.28 -16.11 23.84
C PRO A 27 -11.71 -15.60 23.61
N PRO A 28 -12.06 -15.05 22.42
CA PRO A 28 -13.45 -14.80 22.11
C PRO A 28 -14.14 -16.14 21.79
N SER A 29 -15.19 -16.46 22.55
CA SER A 29 -16.12 -17.55 22.26
C SER A 29 -16.79 -17.30 20.90
N PHE A 30 -16.50 -18.15 19.93
CA PHE A 30 -17.09 -18.11 18.60
C PHE A 30 -18.42 -18.88 18.62
N GLU A 31 -19.51 -18.19 18.98
CA GLU A 31 -20.87 -18.67 18.71
C GLU A 31 -21.34 -18.12 17.37
N LEU A 32 -21.61 -19.02 16.43
CA LEU A 32 -22.22 -18.68 15.14
C LEU A 32 -23.69 -18.27 15.36
N PRO A 33 -24.13 -17.08 14.91
CA PRO A 33 -25.54 -16.74 14.94
C PRO A 33 -26.33 -17.67 14.01
N THR A 34 -27.27 -18.42 14.56
CA THR A 34 -28.22 -19.30 13.85
C THR A 34 -29.27 -18.47 13.09
N VAL A 35 -28.82 -17.65 12.13
CA VAL A 35 -29.70 -16.91 11.19
C VAL A 35 -29.60 -17.44 9.76
N ALA A 36 -28.82 -18.51 9.54
CA ALA A 36 -28.68 -19.18 8.24
C ALA A 36 -29.98 -19.84 7.73
N SER A 37 -31.00 -20.02 8.58
CA SER A 37 -32.28 -20.62 8.16
C SER A 37 -33.21 -19.64 7.41
N SER A 38 -32.91 -18.34 7.42
CA SER A 38 -33.78 -17.33 6.78
C SER A 38 -33.38 -17.00 5.33
N TYR A 39 -32.18 -17.40 4.91
CA TYR A 39 -31.64 -17.07 3.58
C TYR A 39 -31.76 -18.21 2.56
N THR A 40 -32.10 -19.42 2.98
CA THR A 40 -32.26 -20.59 2.09
C THR A 40 -33.65 -20.72 1.48
N GLY A 41 -34.59 -19.83 1.82
CA GLY A 41 -35.97 -19.89 1.33
C GLY A 41 -36.22 -19.30 -0.07
N ASN A 42 -35.27 -18.55 -0.66
CA ASN A 42 -35.56 -17.78 -1.88
C ASN A 42 -34.41 -17.65 -2.90
N SER A 43 -33.34 -18.44 -2.80
CA SER A 43 -32.25 -18.42 -3.78
C SER A 43 -32.51 -19.37 -4.97
N LYS A 44 -33.49 -19.05 -5.81
CA LYS A 44 -33.62 -19.61 -7.17
C LYS A 44 -33.06 -18.68 -8.27
N SER A 45 -32.02 -17.91 -7.97
CA SER A 45 -31.49 -16.90 -8.90
C SER A 45 -29.97 -16.87 -9.01
N TYR A 46 -29.32 -18.01 -8.78
CA TYR A 46 -27.97 -18.27 -9.27
C TYR A 46 -27.89 -19.68 -9.88
N LEU A 47 -28.71 -19.94 -10.89
CA LEU A 47 -28.39 -20.96 -11.87
C LEU A 47 -27.68 -20.27 -13.02
N LEU A 48 -26.38 -20.54 -13.16
CA LEU A 48 -25.64 -20.30 -14.39
C LEU A 48 -26.48 -20.83 -15.55
N ALA A 49 -26.57 -20.05 -16.62
CA ALA A 49 -27.36 -20.34 -17.80
C ALA A 49 -27.12 -21.76 -18.35
N SER A 50 -27.96 -22.71 -17.94
CA SER A 50 -28.17 -23.95 -18.66
C SER A 50 -29.17 -23.65 -19.78
N ASN A 51 -28.69 -23.67 -21.03
CA ASN A 51 -29.55 -23.65 -22.20
C ASN A 51 -30.42 -24.91 -22.23
N GLU A 52 -31.57 -24.90 -21.57
CA GLU A 52 -32.65 -25.83 -21.87
C GLU A 52 -33.93 -25.04 -22.14
N ALA A 53 -34.36 -25.13 -23.39
CA ALA A 53 -35.60 -24.56 -23.86
C ALA A 53 -36.77 -25.29 -23.21
N GLY A 54 -37.56 -24.60 -22.39
CA GLY A 54 -38.86 -25.13 -22.00
C GLY A 54 -39.48 -24.53 -20.74
N ILE A 55 -40.69 -24.01 -20.93
CA ILE A 55 -41.74 -23.72 -19.93
C ILE A 55 -41.65 -22.32 -19.29
N ALA A 56 -42.23 -21.36 -20.01
CA ALA A 56 -42.60 -20.06 -19.47
C ALA A 56 -43.82 -20.18 -18.54
N THR A 57 -43.57 -20.13 -17.23
CA THR A 57 -44.61 -19.73 -16.26
C THR A 57 -44.48 -18.25 -15.97
N LYS A 58 -45.55 -17.50 -16.31
CA LYS A 58 -45.67 -16.05 -16.16
C LYS A 58 -45.73 -15.69 -14.67
N GLN A 59 -44.56 -15.43 -14.07
CA GLN A 59 -44.49 -14.83 -12.73
C GLN A 59 -44.86 -13.35 -12.83
N THR A 60 -45.93 -12.97 -12.13
CA THR A 60 -46.29 -11.57 -11.90
C THR A 60 -45.16 -10.93 -11.11
N ALA A 61 -44.44 -10.01 -11.74
CA ALA A 61 -43.34 -9.29 -11.11
C ALA A 61 -43.87 -8.49 -9.91
N ALA A 62 -43.35 -8.78 -8.72
CA ALA A 62 -43.47 -7.86 -7.59
C ALA A 62 -42.86 -6.50 -7.99
N PRO A 63 -43.36 -5.37 -7.45
CA PRO A 63 -42.76 -4.07 -7.72
C PRO A 63 -41.26 -4.15 -7.44
N LEU A 64 -40.43 -3.79 -8.43
CA LEU A 64 -39.01 -3.59 -8.20
C LEU A 64 -38.87 -2.45 -7.20
N ASP A 65 -38.58 -2.78 -5.94
CA ASP A 65 -37.96 -1.81 -5.04
C ASP A 65 -36.74 -1.25 -5.79
N LYS A 66 -36.66 0.08 -5.87
CA LYS A 66 -35.55 0.75 -6.56
C LYS A 66 -34.24 0.12 -6.07
N PRO A 67 -33.32 -0.27 -6.98
CA PRO A 67 -32.02 -0.76 -6.55
C PRO A 67 -31.41 0.28 -5.64
N SER A 68 -31.14 -0.12 -4.40
CA SER A 68 -30.47 0.72 -3.41
C SER A 68 -29.24 1.32 -4.08
N GLU A 69 -29.15 2.65 -4.10
CA GLU A 69 -27.99 3.35 -4.64
C GLU A 69 -26.74 2.86 -3.89
N PHE A 70 -25.71 2.46 -4.63
CA PHE A 70 -24.47 1.98 -4.03
C PHE A 70 -23.85 3.11 -3.22
N GLN A 71 -23.85 2.96 -1.90
CA GLN A 71 -23.14 3.87 -1.01
C GLN A 71 -21.73 3.33 -0.78
N PRO A 72 -20.68 3.98 -1.30
CA PRO A 72 -19.32 3.55 -1.02
C PRO A 72 -19.05 3.68 0.47
N ARG A 73 -18.46 2.65 1.08
CA ARG A 73 -17.99 2.73 2.46
C ARG A 73 -16.86 3.76 2.54
N PHE A 74 -16.96 4.70 3.47
CA PHE A 74 -15.94 5.72 3.69
C PHE A 74 -14.57 5.12 4.08
N PHE A 75 -14.58 3.96 4.74
CA PHE A 75 -13.37 3.24 5.14
C PHE A 75 -13.35 1.84 4.54
N THR A 76 -12.40 1.63 3.63
CA THR A 76 -11.98 0.32 3.12
C THR A 76 -10.46 0.26 3.09
N MET A 77 -9.88 -0.95 3.05
CA MET A 77 -8.44 -1.11 2.94
C MET A 77 -7.88 -0.51 1.64
N SER A 78 -8.59 -0.61 0.52
CA SER A 78 -8.19 0.04 -0.74
C SER A 78 -8.17 1.57 -0.62
N LYS A 79 -9.14 2.17 0.10
CA LYS A 79 -9.14 3.62 0.37
C LYS A 79 -8.01 4.03 1.29
N ALA A 80 -7.71 3.24 2.32
CA ALA A 80 -6.56 3.47 3.18
C ALA A 80 -5.24 3.43 2.38
N HIS A 81 -5.04 2.41 1.54
CA HIS A 81 -3.89 2.32 0.63
C HIS A 81 -3.77 3.56 -0.27
N GLN A 82 -4.87 3.96 -0.90
CA GLN A 82 -4.96 5.15 -1.74
C GLN A 82 -4.55 6.43 -0.98
N TYR A 83 -5.10 6.67 0.21
CA TYR A 83 -4.78 7.87 0.98
C TYR A 83 -3.35 7.86 1.53
N LEU A 84 -2.83 6.70 1.94
CA LEU A 84 -1.44 6.57 2.38
C LEU A 84 -0.47 6.86 1.22
N GLY A 85 -0.77 6.36 0.02
CA GLY A 85 0.03 6.63 -1.19
C GLY A 85 0.11 8.12 -1.53
N LEU A 86 -1.02 8.81 -1.57
CA LEU A 86 -1.06 10.26 -1.79
C LEU A 86 -0.39 11.04 -0.66
N GLY A 87 -0.63 10.64 0.59
CA GLY A 87 -0.01 11.23 1.77
C GLY A 87 1.52 11.12 1.72
N THR A 88 2.05 10.01 1.20
CA THR A 88 3.49 9.84 0.98
C THR A 88 4.04 10.89 0.03
N LEU A 89 3.42 11.10 -1.14
CA LEU A 89 3.87 12.10 -2.11
C LEU A 89 3.77 13.52 -1.56
N ALA A 90 2.71 13.84 -0.81
CA ALA A 90 2.57 15.12 -0.15
C ALA A 90 3.69 15.36 0.88
N LEU A 91 3.97 14.39 1.75
CA LEU A 91 5.04 14.47 2.74
C LEU A 91 6.44 14.52 2.09
N MET A 92 6.63 13.84 0.97
CA MET A 92 7.84 13.94 0.17
C MET A 92 8.00 15.37 -0.38
N GLY A 93 6.95 15.96 -0.95
CA GLY A 93 6.96 17.37 -1.36
C GLY A 93 7.35 18.31 -0.22
N LEU A 94 6.77 18.10 0.97
CA LEU A 94 7.14 18.83 2.19
C LEU A 94 8.61 18.60 2.60
N THR A 95 9.14 17.40 2.38
CA THR A 95 10.56 17.07 2.64
C THR A 95 11.50 17.88 1.74
N VAL A 96 11.15 17.98 0.44
CA VAL A 96 11.92 18.74 -0.55
C VAL A 96 11.93 20.23 -0.21
N ILE A 97 10.77 20.85 0.04
CA ILE A 97 10.69 22.29 0.31
C ILE A 97 11.32 22.70 1.65
N THR A 98 11.43 21.76 2.60
CA THR A 98 12.07 22.02 3.90
C THR A 98 13.55 21.65 3.93
N ASN A 99 14.11 21.26 2.78
CA ASN A 99 15.55 21.04 2.64
C ASN A 99 16.30 22.28 3.13
N PRO A 100 17.31 22.15 4.01
CA PRO A 100 18.08 23.28 4.54
C PRO A 100 18.86 24.15 3.52
N GLY A 101 18.70 23.93 2.21
CA GLY A 101 19.20 24.83 1.15
C GLY A 101 20.68 24.68 0.80
N GLU A 102 21.03 25.21 -0.38
CA GLU A 102 22.38 25.22 -0.97
C GLU A 102 23.32 26.19 -0.24
N GLY A 103 24.02 25.70 0.78
CA GLY A 103 25.21 26.37 1.33
C GLY A 103 26.48 25.53 1.22
N CYS A 104 26.37 24.37 0.56
CA CYS A 104 27.28 23.26 0.81
C CYS A 104 27.61 22.41 -0.43
N GLU A 105 27.11 22.76 -1.62
CA GLU A 105 27.41 21.99 -2.83
C GLU A 105 28.88 22.18 -3.28
N GLN A 106 29.55 23.27 -2.85
CA GLN A 106 30.89 23.60 -3.36
C GLN A 106 31.94 24.01 -2.31
N ASN A 107 31.58 24.28 -1.04
CA ASN A 107 32.55 24.69 0.01
C ASN A 107 32.04 24.44 1.46
N CYS A 108 31.75 23.19 1.84
CA CYS A 108 31.46 22.85 3.25
C CYS A 108 32.71 22.82 4.13
N GLY A 109 33.40 23.94 4.28
CA GLY A 109 34.36 24.13 5.35
C GLY A 109 33.69 24.47 6.68
N VAL A 110 32.67 23.73 7.15
CA VAL A 110 32.09 23.95 8.49
C VAL A 110 31.64 22.64 9.16
N GLN A 111 32.58 22.13 9.94
CA GLN A 111 32.50 21.49 11.27
C GLN A 111 31.24 20.66 11.65
N PRO A 112 31.41 19.34 11.91
CA PRO A 112 30.41 18.55 12.63
C PRO A 112 30.06 19.18 14.01
N PRO A 113 28.86 18.90 14.57
CA PRO A 113 27.94 17.83 14.17
C PRO A 113 26.76 18.28 13.28
N ARG A 114 26.48 17.46 12.24
CA ARG A 114 25.28 17.58 11.41
C ARG A 114 24.01 17.24 12.21
N LYS A 115 22.96 18.08 12.11
CA LYS A 115 21.65 17.78 12.71
C LYS A 115 20.91 16.70 11.91
N THR A 116 20.82 15.49 12.45
CA THR A 116 20.12 14.34 11.83
C THR A 116 18.70 14.11 12.37
N SER A 117 18.25 14.96 13.28
CA SER A 117 16.92 14.92 13.89
C SER A 117 16.43 16.31 14.29
N GLY A 118 15.12 16.45 14.49
CA GLY A 118 14.50 17.65 15.07
C GLY A 118 14.24 18.78 14.08
N THR A 119 14.70 18.69 12.83
CA THR A 119 14.37 19.64 11.76
C THR A 119 13.08 19.26 11.04
N ALA A 120 12.41 20.22 10.40
CA ALA A 120 11.22 19.96 9.59
C ALA A 120 11.51 18.93 8.47
N HIS A 121 12.62 19.08 7.75
CA HIS A 121 13.09 18.10 6.77
C HIS A 121 13.17 16.68 7.33
N THR A 122 13.83 16.49 8.49
CA THR A 122 13.98 15.15 9.09
C THR A 122 12.64 14.57 9.56
N ARG A 123 11.70 15.41 10.00
CA ARG A 123 10.35 14.97 10.42
C ARG A 123 9.53 14.54 9.22
N PHE A 124 9.47 15.36 8.17
CA PHE A 124 8.74 15.04 6.95
C PHE A 124 9.34 13.84 6.22
N ALA A 125 10.67 13.71 6.15
CA ALA A 125 11.33 12.58 5.52
C ALA A 125 10.98 11.24 6.20
N ARG A 126 11.03 11.22 7.55
CA ARG A 126 10.66 10.04 8.34
C ARG A 126 9.18 9.73 8.19
N ALA A 127 8.31 10.74 8.24
CA ALA A 127 6.89 10.57 8.04
C ALA A 127 6.57 10.02 6.64
N ALA A 128 7.20 10.54 5.59
CA ALA A 128 7.05 10.07 4.22
C ALA A 128 7.47 8.60 4.11
N ALA A 129 8.63 8.21 4.65
CA ALA A 129 9.09 6.83 4.62
C ALA A 129 8.16 5.88 5.40
N THR A 130 7.63 6.30 6.55
CA THR A 130 6.64 5.53 7.31
C THR A 130 5.34 5.38 6.53
N PHE A 131 4.84 6.45 5.91
CA PHE A 131 3.65 6.40 5.07
C PHE A 131 3.87 5.48 3.87
N ALA A 132 5.04 5.53 3.22
CA ALA A 132 5.38 4.66 2.10
C ALA A 132 5.35 3.18 2.50
N ALA A 133 5.91 2.84 3.65
CA ALA A 133 5.85 1.48 4.19
C ALA A 133 4.41 1.04 4.49
N ALA A 134 3.59 1.93 5.06
CA ALA A 134 2.18 1.67 5.31
C ALA A 134 1.37 1.53 4.01
N THR A 135 1.68 2.31 2.97
CA THR A 135 1.08 2.20 1.63
C THR A 135 1.34 0.82 1.05
N VAL A 136 2.60 0.36 1.05
CA VAL A 136 2.95 -0.96 0.52
C VAL A 136 2.26 -2.07 1.33
N THR A 137 2.26 -1.96 2.66
CA THR A 137 1.62 -2.96 3.54
C THR A 137 0.11 -3.02 3.31
N SER A 138 -0.57 -1.87 3.27
CA SER A 138 -2.01 -1.81 3.03
C SER A 138 -2.39 -2.25 1.62
N GLY A 139 -1.56 -1.94 0.61
CA GLY A 139 -1.73 -2.42 -0.75
C GLY A 139 -1.63 -3.93 -0.82
N LEU A 140 -0.61 -4.50 -0.17
CA LEU A 140 -0.42 -5.95 -0.12
C LEU A 140 -1.61 -6.68 0.51
N ILE A 141 -2.22 -6.10 1.56
CA ILE A 141 -3.39 -6.68 2.21
C ILE A 141 -4.65 -6.54 1.34
N ALA A 142 -4.81 -5.40 0.67
CA ALA A 142 -6.03 -5.07 -0.08
C ALA A 142 -6.06 -5.68 -1.49
N HIS A 143 -4.89 -5.92 -2.07
CA HIS A 143 -4.69 -6.22 -3.49
C HIS A 143 -3.76 -7.44 -3.68
N TRP A 144 -3.70 -8.35 -2.70
CA TRP A 144 -2.85 -9.55 -2.78
C TRP A 144 -3.13 -10.39 -4.02
N ASP A 145 -4.40 -10.51 -4.39
CA ASP A 145 -4.85 -11.36 -5.50
C ASP A 145 -4.78 -10.64 -6.87
N ASP A 146 -4.33 -9.37 -6.92
CA ASP A 146 -4.32 -8.59 -8.15
C ASP A 146 -3.01 -8.80 -8.94
N PHE A 147 -1.88 -9.03 -8.26
CA PHE A 147 -0.58 -9.17 -8.93
C PHE A 147 -0.18 -10.64 -9.13
N HIS A 148 0.12 -10.98 -10.39
CA HIS A 148 0.49 -12.33 -10.82
C HIS A 148 1.84 -12.26 -11.54
N VAL A 149 2.89 -12.81 -10.92
CA VAL A 149 4.27 -12.72 -11.46
C VAL A 149 4.38 -13.33 -12.87
N GLU A 150 3.49 -14.26 -13.20
CA GLU A 150 3.39 -14.92 -14.50
C GLU A 150 3.05 -13.95 -15.64
N ASP A 151 2.33 -12.86 -15.32
CA ASP A 151 1.88 -11.85 -16.28
C ASP A 151 3.01 -10.86 -16.66
N GLY A 152 4.14 -10.93 -15.96
CA GLY A 152 5.38 -10.23 -16.29
C GLY A 152 5.35 -8.71 -16.05
N PHE A 153 6.38 -8.01 -16.52
CA PHE A 153 6.58 -6.57 -16.26
C PHE A 153 5.81 -5.64 -17.21
N SER A 154 4.98 -6.18 -18.09
CA SER A 154 4.06 -5.36 -18.90
C SER A 154 2.69 -5.23 -18.25
N ASP A 155 2.40 -6.07 -17.25
CA ASP A 155 1.19 -5.98 -16.46
C ASP A 155 1.23 -4.76 -15.52
N PRO A 156 0.20 -3.90 -15.54
CA PRO A 156 0.17 -2.67 -14.75
C PRO A 156 0.16 -2.94 -13.23
N ASP A 157 -0.44 -4.03 -12.77
CA ASP A 157 -0.55 -4.33 -11.33
C ASP A 157 0.79 -4.85 -10.78
N ASN A 158 1.49 -5.69 -11.54
CA ASN A 158 2.87 -6.08 -11.25
C ASN A 158 3.81 -4.87 -11.22
N LEU A 159 3.70 -3.96 -12.20
CA LEU A 159 4.50 -2.74 -12.23
C LEU A 159 4.17 -1.80 -11.08
N HIS A 160 2.89 -1.64 -10.73
CA HIS A 160 2.45 -0.85 -9.58
C HIS A 160 3.08 -1.39 -8.28
N ALA A 161 2.95 -2.69 -8.05
CA ALA A 161 3.51 -3.36 -6.87
C ALA A 161 5.04 -3.20 -6.82
N LEU A 162 5.73 -3.43 -7.93
CA LEU A 162 7.20 -3.31 -8.01
C LEU A 162 7.66 -1.89 -7.76
N LEU A 163 7.08 -0.90 -8.44
CA LEU A 163 7.48 0.50 -8.34
C LEU A 163 7.12 1.08 -6.97
N GLY A 164 5.95 0.75 -6.43
CA GLY A 164 5.52 1.14 -5.09
C GLY A 164 6.45 0.58 -4.01
N ALA A 165 6.77 -0.72 -4.06
CA ALA A 165 7.68 -1.36 -3.12
C ALA A 165 9.12 -0.83 -3.24
N THR A 166 9.63 -0.70 -4.47
CA THR A 166 10.96 -0.14 -4.72
C THR A 166 11.04 1.31 -4.25
N GLY A 167 10.01 2.10 -4.50
CA GLY A 167 9.91 3.48 -4.06
C GLY A 167 9.98 3.63 -2.55
N ALA A 168 9.19 2.84 -1.82
CA ALA A 168 9.23 2.79 -0.36
C ALA A 168 10.61 2.35 0.17
N ALA A 169 11.21 1.32 -0.43
CA ALA A 169 12.54 0.84 -0.04
C ALA A 169 13.63 1.91 -0.21
N LEU A 170 13.60 2.64 -1.32
CA LEU A 170 14.54 3.74 -1.58
C LEU A 170 14.38 4.90 -0.59
N MET A 171 13.14 5.27 -0.25
CA MET A 171 12.87 6.29 0.79
C MET A 171 13.37 5.85 2.17
N LEU A 172 13.07 4.62 2.58
CA LEU A 172 13.56 4.04 3.84
C LEU A 172 15.09 4.00 3.88
N TYR A 173 15.72 3.58 2.78
CA TYR A 173 17.17 3.58 2.63
C TYR A 173 17.76 4.99 2.76
N ALA A 174 17.20 5.99 2.09
CA ALA A 174 17.66 7.37 2.16
C ALA A 174 17.57 7.93 3.59
N VAL A 175 16.46 7.69 4.28
CA VAL A 175 16.27 8.10 5.69
C VAL A 175 17.29 7.41 6.61
N ASN A 176 17.44 6.08 6.47
CA ASN A 176 18.38 5.30 7.29
C ASN A 176 19.84 5.73 7.05
N LYS A 177 20.24 5.94 5.79
CA LYS A 177 21.57 6.43 5.41
C LYS A 177 21.84 7.81 6.01
N SER A 178 20.86 8.70 5.94
CA SER A 178 20.96 10.07 6.44
C SER A 178 21.05 10.11 7.98
N ALA A 179 20.26 9.30 8.68
CA ALA A 179 20.19 9.26 10.15
C ALA A 179 21.47 8.75 10.81
N LYS A 180 22.23 7.88 10.12
CA LYS A 180 23.46 7.26 10.63
C LYS A 180 24.74 8.04 10.30
N SER A 181 24.63 9.20 9.64
CA SER A 181 25.79 9.97 9.18
C SER A 181 26.01 11.22 10.04
N SER A 182 27.19 11.32 10.66
CA SER A 182 27.66 12.53 11.37
C SER A 182 28.18 13.62 10.44
N THR A 183 28.48 13.25 9.19
CA THR A 183 28.89 14.15 8.10
C THR A 183 27.79 14.25 7.04
N GLN A 184 27.92 15.22 6.13
CA GLN A 184 27.03 15.35 4.99
C GLN A 184 27.15 14.12 4.08
N THR A 185 26.00 13.57 3.65
CA THR A 185 25.95 12.38 2.79
C THR A 185 24.99 12.64 1.63
N SER A 186 25.30 12.11 0.45
CA SER A 186 24.36 12.11 -0.67
C SER A 186 23.25 11.07 -0.41
N HIS A 187 22.03 11.55 -0.22
CA HIS A 187 20.84 10.72 0.03
C HIS A 187 19.57 11.24 -0.66
N ALA A 188 19.54 12.52 -1.06
CA ALA A 188 18.40 13.15 -1.75
C ALA A 188 18.03 12.39 -3.03
N GLY A 189 19.01 12.08 -3.90
CA GLY A 189 18.75 11.37 -5.15
C GLY A 189 18.07 10.00 -4.96
N MET A 190 18.37 9.28 -3.87
CA MET A 190 17.67 8.01 -3.58
C MET A 190 16.22 8.25 -3.15
N ALA A 191 15.98 9.26 -2.31
CA ALA A 191 14.63 9.62 -1.89
C ALA A 191 13.79 10.14 -3.08
N GLU A 192 14.38 10.93 -3.96
CA GLU A 192 13.76 11.49 -5.16
C GLU A 192 13.41 10.39 -6.17
N LEU A 193 14.35 9.48 -6.46
CA LEU A 193 14.06 8.30 -7.30
C LEU A 193 12.95 7.44 -6.70
N GLY A 194 12.97 7.24 -5.39
CA GLY A 194 11.89 6.54 -4.69
C GLY A 194 10.54 7.23 -4.84
N GLY A 195 10.54 8.56 -4.71
CA GLY A 195 9.40 9.44 -4.96
C GLY A 195 8.80 9.32 -6.34
N VAL A 196 9.66 9.43 -7.37
CA VAL A 196 9.26 9.29 -8.77
C VAL A 196 8.68 7.90 -9.03
N ALA A 197 9.32 6.84 -8.50
CA ALA A 197 8.79 5.49 -8.65
C ALA A 197 7.38 5.34 -8.06
N MET A 198 7.13 5.90 -6.86
CA MET A 198 5.80 5.88 -6.25
C MET A 198 4.77 6.71 -7.04
N ALA A 199 5.17 7.86 -7.59
CA ALA A 199 4.29 8.68 -8.43
C ALA A 199 3.90 7.95 -9.73
N VAL A 200 4.85 7.26 -10.36
CA VAL A 200 4.57 6.41 -11.53
C VAL A 200 3.67 5.24 -11.14
N ALA A 201 3.92 4.57 -10.01
CA ALA A 201 3.07 3.49 -9.52
C ALA A 201 1.60 3.92 -9.40
N ILE A 202 1.35 5.07 -8.76
CA ILE A 202 -0.01 5.62 -8.63
C ILE A 202 -0.65 5.85 -10.02
N LYS A 203 0.12 6.41 -10.96
CA LYS A 203 -0.36 6.72 -12.32
C LYS A 203 -0.73 5.48 -13.14
N LEU A 204 -0.11 4.34 -12.88
CA LEU A 204 -0.43 3.09 -13.60
C LEU A 204 -1.83 2.57 -13.25
N THR A 205 -2.29 2.85 -12.03
CA THR A 205 -3.59 2.37 -11.53
C THR A 205 -4.70 3.43 -11.61
N TRP A 206 -4.36 4.73 -11.75
CA TRP A 206 -5.28 5.87 -11.66
C TRP A 206 -5.22 6.82 -12.87
#